data_AF-A0A417FN96-F1
#
_entry.id   AF-A0A417FN96-F1
#
_cell.length_a   1.000
_cell.length_b   1.000
_cell.length_c   1.000
_cell.angle_alpha   90.00
_cell.angle_beta   90.00
_cell.angle_gamma   90.00
#
_symmetry.space_group_name_H-M   'P 1'
#
loop_
_entity.id
_entity.type
_entity.pdbx_description
1 polymer ?
#
loop_
_entity_poly.entity_id
_entity_poly.type
_entity_poly.pdbx_seq_one_letter_code
_entity_poly.pdbx_strand_id
1 'polypeptide(L)'
;MKQDRFKLRVLNEMDEKEEQHPEIELLYVLEGFMEVNKEETISHMKENDVLLINTNEKHQLRGSKDILYMQLMVSYSWASEMSRSINVNFECDSTKDVGDHYNELRKFLRILLKHYLETYGDTMNFGHLALSARVMEALFMYFDVQETVENKDKFENRIVQINNYIQENYNQPISLKDIADKLYLSNGYLSRFFKQNYGMNFIEYLTNIRLFHSVDELLYTNTPITKIATDNGFATVSIFNKAFKKKYGETPFEMRKRAENQKEKRKKKEEQQNPEIEKRLKKYFEVEDIPSEKLRAPNGVEIEYSVIESEKIKNFWGNTINVGAASELLRSEVQEHVTFLKQAFGFQYIRIWDILSSKLLIDLDDISENYNFVRIDLVFDFLISLGLKPHIEFDMKSNRMHYNLKNISGHDETENINVINSDLSKIERFLEAFMQHLIFRYERSEVETWRMEIECDENETKSESFEIYLTRFAMIYNIVKNIVLEC
;
A
#
# COMPACT_ATOMS: atom_id res chain seq x y z
N MET A 1 -7.20 6.44 -3.38
CA MET A 1 -7.67 5.13 -2.87
C MET A 1 -8.56 4.52 -3.94
N LYS A 2 -8.16 3.37 -4.50
CA LYS A 2 -8.84 2.72 -5.64
C LYS A 2 -10.27 2.33 -5.26
N GLN A 3 -11.25 2.84 -6.02
CA GLN A 3 -12.69 2.62 -5.80
C GLN A 3 -13.15 1.16 -6.04
N ASP A 4 -12.28 0.33 -6.61
CA ASP A 4 -12.65 -0.98 -7.16
C ASP A 4 -12.36 -2.15 -6.22
N ARG A 5 -11.82 -1.94 -5.01
CA ARG A 5 -11.52 -3.05 -4.06
C ARG A 5 -12.73 -3.44 -3.23
N PHE A 6 -13.35 -2.42 -2.63
CA PHE A 6 -14.45 -2.55 -1.70
C PHE A 6 -15.51 -1.51 -2.04
N LYS A 7 -16.77 -1.91 -1.96
CA LYS A 7 -17.89 -1.01 -2.12
C LYS A 7 -18.94 -1.34 -1.07
N LEU A 8 -18.98 -0.49 -0.04
CA LEU A 8 -19.99 -0.56 1.01
C LEU A 8 -21.19 0.32 0.66
N ARG A 9 -22.39 -0.24 0.84
CA ARG A 9 -23.67 0.47 0.77
C ARG A 9 -24.53 0.05 1.95
N VAL A 10 -25.34 0.99 2.43
CA VAL A 10 -26.46 0.71 3.33
C VAL A 10 -27.73 1.07 2.58
N LEU A 11 -28.67 0.13 2.51
CA LEU A 11 -29.84 0.20 1.64
C LEU A 11 -31.11 -0.08 2.45
N ASN A 12 -32.18 0.64 2.13
CA ASN A 12 -33.52 0.48 2.71
C ASN A 12 -34.56 0.04 1.67
N GLU A 13 -34.11 -0.30 0.46
CA GLU A 13 -34.90 -0.76 -0.68
C GLU A 13 -34.12 -1.87 -1.40
N MET A 14 -34.82 -2.76 -2.09
CA MET A 14 -34.21 -3.83 -2.90
C MET A 14 -34.69 -3.75 -4.35
N ASP A 15 -33.82 -4.12 -5.29
CA ASP A 15 -34.20 -4.39 -6.67
C ASP A 15 -34.48 -5.89 -6.80
N GLU A 16 -35.72 -6.27 -7.10
CA GLU A 16 -36.13 -7.69 -7.21
C GLU A 16 -35.65 -8.35 -8.52
N LYS A 17 -34.57 -7.85 -9.13
CA LYS A 17 -34.02 -8.43 -10.35
C LYS A 17 -33.10 -9.58 -10.03
N GLU A 18 -33.01 -10.50 -10.98
CA GLU A 18 -31.96 -11.51 -10.97
C GLU A 18 -30.64 -10.85 -11.33
N GLU A 19 -29.63 -11.02 -10.49
CA GLU A 19 -28.30 -10.46 -10.64
C GLU A 19 -27.26 -11.58 -10.76
N GLN A 20 -26.21 -11.30 -11.54
CA GLN A 20 -25.01 -12.12 -11.64
C GLN A 20 -23.84 -11.18 -11.90
N HIS A 21 -22.90 -11.15 -10.97
CA HIS A 21 -21.76 -10.24 -11.03
C HIS A 21 -20.49 -10.92 -10.50
N PRO A 22 -19.30 -10.46 -10.92
CA PRO A 22 -18.04 -11.10 -10.56
C PRO A 22 -17.55 -10.75 -9.14
N GLU A 23 -18.18 -9.80 -8.45
CA GLU A 23 -17.82 -9.43 -7.09
C GLU A 23 -18.28 -10.48 -6.07
N ILE A 24 -17.54 -10.60 -4.96
CA ILE A 24 -18.00 -11.32 -3.77
C ILE A 24 -18.91 -10.36 -3.01
N GLU A 25 -20.13 -10.77 -2.70
CA GLU A 25 -21.12 -9.92 -2.05
C GLU A 25 -21.48 -10.44 -0.67
N LEU A 26 -21.30 -9.59 0.34
CA LEU A 26 -21.65 -9.88 1.72
C LEU A 26 -22.86 -9.03 2.13
N LEU A 27 -23.92 -9.71 2.57
CA LEU A 27 -25.19 -9.15 3.00
C LEU A 27 -25.31 -9.27 4.52
N TYR A 28 -25.69 -8.18 5.19
CA TYR A 28 -25.93 -8.15 6.64
C TYR A 28 -27.21 -7.39 6.95
N VAL A 29 -28.22 -8.08 7.49
CA VAL A 29 -29.55 -7.51 7.76
C VAL A 29 -29.56 -6.79 9.11
N LEU A 30 -29.96 -5.52 9.10
CA LEU A 30 -30.01 -4.63 10.27
C LEU A 30 -31.43 -4.46 10.82
N GLU A 31 -32.43 -4.41 9.94
CA GLU A 31 -33.85 -4.33 10.31
C GLU A 31 -34.70 -5.06 9.24
N GLY A 32 -35.81 -5.68 9.62
CA GLY A 32 -36.71 -6.38 8.69
C GLY A 32 -36.26 -7.80 8.34
N PHE A 33 -36.66 -8.29 7.16
CA PHE A 33 -36.24 -9.61 6.66
C PHE A 33 -35.87 -9.55 5.17
N MET A 34 -34.96 -10.45 4.77
CA MET A 34 -34.50 -10.62 3.39
C MET A 34 -34.60 -12.09 3.00
N GLU A 35 -35.08 -12.36 1.80
CA GLU A 35 -35.01 -13.65 1.14
C GLU A 35 -33.97 -13.57 0.03
N VAL A 36 -32.96 -14.43 0.11
CA VAL A 36 -31.91 -14.58 -0.90
C VAL A 36 -32.15 -15.87 -1.63
N ASN A 37 -32.55 -15.77 -2.89
CA ASN A 37 -32.77 -16.92 -3.76
C ASN A 37 -31.54 -17.14 -4.64
N LYS A 38 -30.81 -18.23 -4.38
CA LYS A 38 -29.69 -18.75 -5.20
C LYS A 38 -30.21 -19.94 -6.01
N GLU A 39 -29.61 -20.27 -7.17
CA GLU A 39 -30.14 -21.28 -8.12
C GLU A 39 -30.63 -22.60 -7.47
N GLU A 40 -30.01 -23.06 -6.38
CA GLU A 40 -30.37 -24.31 -5.68
C GLU A 40 -30.94 -24.13 -4.27
N THR A 41 -30.89 -22.93 -3.68
CA THR A 41 -31.30 -22.72 -2.27
C THR A 41 -31.94 -21.35 -2.03
N ILE A 42 -32.94 -21.32 -1.15
CA ILE A 42 -33.56 -20.09 -0.66
C ILE A 42 -33.18 -19.93 0.81
N SER A 43 -32.53 -18.82 1.15
CA SER A 43 -32.18 -18.48 2.53
C SER A 43 -33.05 -17.31 3.01
N HIS A 44 -33.71 -17.48 4.16
CA HIS A 44 -34.56 -16.46 4.78
C HIS A 44 -33.81 -15.79 5.94
N MET A 45 -33.20 -14.66 5.66
CA MET A 45 -32.41 -13.87 6.59
C MET A 45 -33.30 -12.95 7.44
N LYS A 46 -33.05 -12.93 8.74
CA LYS A 46 -33.66 -12.02 9.72
C LYS A 46 -32.62 -11.02 10.22
N GLU A 47 -33.03 -10.12 11.10
CA GLU A 47 -32.13 -9.21 11.80
C GLU A 47 -30.91 -9.95 12.39
N ASN A 48 -29.72 -9.39 12.15
CA ASN A 48 -28.40 -9.92 12.50
C ASN A 48 -27.91 -11.14 11.68
N ASP A 49 -28.66 -11.60 10.67
CA ASP A 49 -28.15 -12.62 9.77
C ASP A 49 -27.15 -12.05 8.76
N VAL A 50 -26.12 -12.85 8.47
CA VAL A 50 -25.06 -12.58 7.51
C VAL A 50 -25.05 -13.69 6.47
N LEU A 51 -25.01 -13.33 5.20
CA LEU A 51 -24.92 -14.27 4.09
C LEU A 51 -23.97 -13.72 3.03
N LEU A 52 -23.13 -14.60 2.52
CA LEU A 52 -22.23 -14.32 1.41
C LEU A 52 -22.72 -14.99 0.12
N ILE A 53 -22.56 -14.27 -0.98
CA ILE A 53 -22.81 -14.71 -2.35
C ILE A 53 -21.46 -14.69 -3.06
N ASN A 54 -21.02 -15.87 -3.54
CA ASN A 54 -19.72 -15.98 -4.18
C ASN A 54 -19.74 -15.42 -5.61
N THR A 55 -18.54 -15.28 -6.20
CA THR A 55 -18.37 -14.72 -7.53
C THR A 55 -19.21 -15.45 -8.58
N ASN A 56 -19.90 -14.70 -9.43
CA ASN A 56 -20.74 -15.19 -10.52
C ASN A 56 -21.89 -16.13 -10.11
N GLU A 57 -22.24 -16.21 -8.83
CA GLU A 57 -23.46 -16.89 -8.39
C GLU A 57 -24.68 -16.06 -8.78
N LYS A 58 -25.63 -16.66 -9.50
CA LYS A 58 -26.90 -16.00 -9.79
C LYS A 58 -27.74 -15.94 -8.52
N HIS A 59 -28.30 -14.77 -8.27
CA HIS A 59 -29.13 -14.56 -7.09
C HIS A 59 -30.22 -13.52 -7.35
N GLN A 60 -31.28 -13.62 -6.56
CA GLN A 60 -32.36 -12.63 -6.50
C GLN A 60 -32.60 -12.26 -5.04
N LEU A 61 -32.70 -10.96 -4.76
CA LEU A 61 -33.00 -10.45 -3.42
C LEU A 61 -34.46 -10.01 -3.34
N ARG A 62 -35.17 -10.43 -2.29
CA ARG A 62 -36.49 -9.93 -1.93
C ARG A 62 -36.51 -9.56 -0.46
N GLY A 63 -37.30 -8.57 -0.07
CA GLY A 63 -37.28 -8.12 1.31
C GLY A 63 -38.57 -7.48 1.77
N SER A 64 -38.65 -7.27 3.08
CA SER A 64 -39.74 -6.52 3.69
C SER A 64 -39.68 -5.03 3.31
N LYS A 65 -40.82 -4.34 3.42
CA LYS A 65 -40.91 -2.89 3.13
C LYS A 65 -40.09 -2.03 4.10
N ASP A 66 -39.83 -2.56 5.28
CA ASP A 66 -39.07 -1.95 6.36
C ASP A 66 -37.64 -2.50 6.42
N ILE A 67 -37.09 -3.06 5.33
CA ILE A 67 -35.71 -3.54 5.33
C ILE A 67 -34.72 -2.41 5.61
N LEU A 68 -33.67 -2.73 6.37
CA LEU A 68 -32.40 -2.03 6.35
C LEU A 68 -31.29 -3.08 6.32
N TYR A 69 -30.36 -2.97 5.38
CA TYR A 69 -29.25 -3.92 5.29
C TYR A 69 -27.97 -3.25 4.80
N MET A 70 -26.86 -3.86 5.19
CA MET A 70 -25.53 -3.54 4.72
C MET A 70 -25.15 -4.50 3.58
N GLN A 71 -24.63 -3.93 2.50
CA GLN A 71 -24.10 -4.64 1.34
C GLN A 71 -22.63 -4.25 1.16
N LEU A 72 -21.72 -5.21 1.30
CA LEU A 72 -20.30 -5.04 1.03
C LEU A 72 -19.91 -5.88 -0.18
N MET A 73 -19.57 -5.23 -1.29
CA MET A 73 -19.01 -5.90 -2.46
C MET A 73 -17.48 -5.85 -2.40
N VAL A 74 -16.84 -6.96 -2.73
CA VAL A 74 -15.39 -7.12 -2.78
C VAL A 74 -14.97 -7.63 -4.14
N SER A 75 -13.95 -7.02 -4.74
CA SER A 75 -13.41 -7.52 -6.01
C SER A 75 -12.78 -8.89 -5.84
N TYR A 76 -13.24 -9.87 -6.64
CA TYR A 76 -12.65 -11.21 -6.67
C TYR A 76 -11.15 -11.18 -6.96
N SER A 77 -10.72 -10.33 -7.90
CA SER A 77 -9.30 -10.19 -8.24
C SER A 77 -8.45 -9.79 -7.03
N TRP A 78 -8.96 -8.88 -6.19
CA TRP A 78 -8.29 -8.43 -5.00
C TRP A 78 -8.29 -9.52 -3.90
N ALA A 79 -9.42 -10.22 -3.71
CA ALA A 79 -9.52 -11.31 -2.75
C ALA A 79 -8.60 -12.49 -3.11
N SER A 80 -8.51 -12.84 -4.39
CA SER A 80 -7.60 -13.86 -4.93
C SER A 80 -6.13 -13.46 -4.78
N GLU A 81 -5.79 -12.20 -5.08
CA GLU A 81 -4.43 -11.67 -4.91
C GLU A 81 -3.99 -11.73 -3.44
N MET A 82 -4.87 -11.32 -2.51
CA MET A 82 -4.55 -11.26 -1.07
C MET A 82 -4.39 -12.65 -0.46
N SER A 83 -5.27 -13.59 -0.82
CA SER A 83 -5.20 -14.97 -0.33
C SER A 83 -4.16 -15.82 -1.03
N ARG A 84 -3.59 -15.33 -2.15
CA ARG A 84 -2.78 -16.13 -3.09
C ARG A 84 -3.52 -17.39 -3.58
N SER A 85 -4.85 -17.40 -3.47
CA SER A 85 -5.71 -18.53 -3.85
C SER A 85 -6.48 -18.22 -5.13
N ILE A 86 -6.72 -19.30 -5.86
CA ILE A 86 -7.36 -19.35 -7.18
C ILE A 86 -8.86 -19.41 -7.06
N ASN A 87 -9.29 -20.14 -6.04
CA ASN A 87 -10.66 -20.48 -5.76
C ASN A 87 -10.96 -19.88 -4.40
N VAL A 88 -11.33 -18.61 -4.40
CA VAL A 88 -11.82 -17.95 -3.20
C VAL A 88 -13.30 -18.25 -3.13
N ASN A 89 -13.66 -19.20 -2.29
CA ASN A 89 -15.03 -19.62 -2.11
C ASN A 89 -15.34 -19.70 -0.61
N PHE A 90 -16.37 -18.99 -0.19
CA PHE A 90 -16.76 -18.94 1.21
C PHE A 90 -18.09 -19.64 1.43
N GLU A 91 -18.17 -20.43 2.50
CA GLU A 91 -19.42 -20.97 3.04
C GLU A 91 -19.86 -20.10 4.22
N CYS A 92 -20.50 -18.97 3.92
CA CYS A 92 -21.00 -18.03 4.93
C CYS A 92 -22.51 -17.82 4.74
N ASP A 93 -23.30 -18.49 5.58
CA ASP A 93 -24.76 -18.41 5.61
C ASP A 93 -25.24 -18.68 7.05
N SER A 94 -25.41 -17.60 7.82
CA SER A 94 -25.80 -17.71 9.24
C SER A 94 -27.22 -18.26 9.44
N THR A 95 -28.00 -18.41 8.36
CA THR A 95 -29.33 -19.03 8.45
C THR A 95 -29.26 -20.56 8.58
N LYS A 96 -28.11 -21.14 8.23
CA LYS A 96 -27.86 -22.60 8.24
C LYS A 96 -26.93 -23.04 9.37
N ASP A 97 -26.16 -22.12 9.95
CA ASP A 97 -25.17 -22.39 10.99
C ASP A 97 -25.13 -21.25 12.03
N VAL A 98 -24.96 -21.62 13.30
CA VAL A 98 -25.02 -20.70 14.47
C VAL A 98 -23.69 -20.66 15.23
N GLY A 99 -22.57 -20.98 14.56
CA GLY A 99 -21.26 -20.97 15.19
C GLY A 99 -20.77 -19.60 15.67
N ASP A 100 -19.90 -19.60 16.68
CA ASP A 100 -19.35 -18.38 17.31
C ASP A 100 -18.59 -17.48 16.33
N HIS A 101 -18.08 -18.03 15.23
CA HIS A 101 -17.41 -17.26 14.18
C HIS A 101 -18.32 -16.20 13.52
N TYR A 102 -19.64 -16.42 13.47
CA TYR A 102 -20.57 -15.38 13.00
C TYR A 102 -20.67 -14.21 13.98
N ASN A 103 -20.46 -14.42 15.28
CA ASN A 103 -20.42 -13.34 16.26
C ASN A 103 -19.22 -12.42 16.03
N GLU A 104 -18.04 -13.01 15.74
CA GLU A 104 -16.85 -12.23 15.40
C GLU A 104 -17.01 -11.47 14.07
N LEU A 105 -17.57 -12.11 13.04
CA LEU A 105 -17.86 -11.43 11.77
C LEU A 105 -18.84 -10.26 11.96
N ARG A 106 -19.93 -10.47 12.71
CA ARG A 106 -20.88 -9.39 13.07
C ARG A 106 -20.19 -8.25 13.80
N LYS A 107 -19.28 -8.53 14.73
CA LYS A 107 -18.50 -7.50 15.43
C LYS A 107 -17.73 -6.61 14.45
N PHE A 108 -17.00 -7.19 13.50
CA PHE A 108 -16.26 -6.42 12.51
C PHE A 108 -17.17 -5.63 11.55
N LEU A 109 -18.30 -6.22 11.12
CA LEU A 109 -19.29 -5.54 10.29
C LEU A 109 -19.88 -4.32 11.00
N ARG A 110 -20.18 -4.44 12.29
CA ARG A 110 -20.73 -3.33 13.10
C ARG A 110 -19.72 -2.21 13.32
N ILE A 111 -18.44 -2.53 13.53
CA ILE A 111 -17.36 -1.52 13.59
C ILE A 111 -17.26 -0.80 12.24
N LEU A 112 -17.28 -1.53 11.13
CA LEU A 112 -17.26 -0.95 9.78
C LEU A 112 -18.48 -0.05 9.52
N LEU A 113 -19.67 -0.48 9.97
CA LEU A 113 -20.91 0.28 9.85
C LEU A 113 -20.92 1.55 10.72
N LYS A 114 -20.36 1.48 11.93
CA LYS A 114 -20.20 2.64 12.82
C LYS A 114 -19.25 3.67 12.20
N HIS A 115 -18.11 3.21 11.68
CA HIS A 115 -17.17 4.07 10.94
C HIS A 115 -17.85 4.71 9.73
N TYR A 116 -18.64 3.94 8.96
CA TYR A 116 -19.43 4.46 7.85
C TYR A 116 -20.40 5.57 8.29
N LEU A 117 -21.04 5.44 9.45
CA LEU A 117 -21.91 6.48 10.00
C LEU A 117 -21.12 7.73 10.43
N GLU A 118 -20.00 7.55 11.13
CA GLU A 118 -19.14 8.63 11.64
C GLU A 118 -18.45 9.43 10.52
N THR A 119 -18.15 8.77 9.39
CA THR A 119 -17.60 9.44 8.20
C THR A 119 -18.68 9.94 7.24
N TYR A 120 -19.94 9.99 7.67
CA TYR A 120 -21.07 10.41 6.84
C TYR A 120 -21.13 9.67 5.50
N GLY A 121 -20.85 8.37 5.53
CA GLY A 121 -20.84 7.49 4.37
C GLY A 121 -19.65 7.69 3.43
N ASP A 122 -18.63 8.45 3.81
CA ASP A 122 -17.38 8.48 3.07
C ASP A 122 -16.66 7.13 3.20
N THR A 123 -16.59 6.42 2.08
CA THR A 123 -15.89 5.15 1.93
C THR A 123 -14.49 5.30 1.34
N MET A 124 -14.06 6.54 1.02
CA MET A 124 -12.77 6.84 0.38
C MET A 124 -11.69 7.26 1.39
N ASN A 125 -11.70 6.71 2.61
CA ASN A 125 -10.70 6.97 3.64
C ASN A 125 -10.02 5.69 4.16
N PHE A 126 -8.81 5.85 4.71
CA PHE A 126 -8.00 4.73 5.17
C PHE A 126 -8.67 3.88 6.25
N GLY A 127 -9.49 4.48 7.12
CA GLY A 127 -10.24 3.76 8.14
C GLY A 127 -11.20 2.74 7.52
N HIS A 128 -11.93 3.15 6.47
CA HIS A 128 -12.82 2.26 5.73
C HIS A 128 -12.06 1.08 5.11
N LEU A 129 -10.93 1.36 4.44
CA LEU A 129 -10.10 0.31 3.83
C LEU A 129 -9.58 -0.69 4.86
N ALA A 130 -9.08 -0.20 6.00
CA ALA A 130 -8.56 -1.05 7.06
C ALA A 130 -9.66 -1.95 7.65
N LEU A 131 -10.84 -1.39 7.93
CA LEU A 131 -11.96 -2.13 8.50
C LEU A 131 -12.54 -3.16 7.51
N SER A 132 -12.63 -2.83 6.22
CA SER A 132 -13.02 -3.80 5.18
C SER A 132 -12.00 -4.95 5.05
N ALA A 133 -10.70 -4.66 5.19
CA ALA A 133 -9.67 -5.70 5.20
C ALA A 133 -9.81 -6.64 6.41
N ARG A 134 -10.21 -6.14 7.58
CA ARG A 134 -10.51 -6.99 8.77
C ARG A 134 -11.71 -7.89 8.56
N VAL A 135 -12.75 -7.41 7.89
CA VAL A 135 -13.90 -8.26 7.51
C VAL A 135 -13.42 -9.40 6.59
N MET A 136 -12.55 -9.10 5.63
CA MET A 136 -11.99 -10.11 4.73
C MET A 136 -11.10 -11.13 5.44
N GLU A 137 -10.28 -10.69 6.39
CA GLU A 137 -9.50 -11.58 7.24
C GLU A 137 -10.40 -12.58 7.97
N ALA A 138 -11.51 -12.12 8.58
CA ALA A 138 -12.48 -12.99 9.23
C ALA A 138 -13.15 -13.98 8.25
N LEU A 139 -13.46 -13.54 7.03
CA LEU A 139 -13.99 -14.43 5.99
C LEU A 139 -13.02 -15.56 5.65
N PHE A 140 -11.73 -15.24 5.42
CA PHE A 140 -10.71 -16.24 5.15
C PHE A 140 -10.42 -17.17 6.34
N MET A 141 -10.47 -16.65 7.55
CA MET A 141 -10.16 -17.42 8.74
C MET A 141 -11.24 -18.45 9.09
N TYR A 142 -12.51 -18.10 8.89
CA TYR A 142 -13.62 -18.90 9.43
C TYR A 142 -14.53 -19.54 8.38
N PHE A 143 -14.56 -19.00 7.15
CA PHE A 143 -15.55 -19.38 6.16
C PHE A 143 -14.93 -19.88 4.84
N ASP A 144 -13.60 -19.87 4.71
CA ASP A 144 -12.89 -20.34 3.50
C ASP A 144 -13.04 -21.86 3.34
N VAL A 145 -13.61 -22.29 2.22
CA VAL A 145 -13.78 -23.72 1.91
C VAL A 145 -12.48 -24.23 1.28
N GLN A 146 -11.54 -24.66 2.12
CA GLN A 146 -10.30 -25.26 1.65
C GLN A 146 -10.55 -26.67 1.12
N GLU A 147 -10.64 -26.85 -0.21
CA GLU A 147 -10.59 -28.21 -0.81
C GLU A 147 -9.28 -28.93 -0.43
N THR A 148 -9.35 -30.22 -0.12
CA THR A 148 -8.22 -31.02 0.38
C THR A 148 -7.06 -31.14 -0.63
N VAL A 149 -5.85 -30.96 -0.11
CA VAL A 149 -4.58 -30.75 -0.82
C VAL A 149 -3.89 -32.08 -1.12
N GLU A 150 -3.94 -32.56 -2.37
CA GLU A 150 -2.87 -33.43 -2.91
C GLU A 150 -2.30 -32.93 -4.26
N ASN A 151 -2.93 -31.94 -4.89
CA ASN A 151 -2.43 -31.30 -6.13
C ASN A 151 -2.38 -29.75 -6.08
N LYS A 152 -2.69 -29.13 -4.93
CA LYS A 152 -2.87 -27.68 -4.77
C LYS A 152 -1.58 -26.87 -4.91
N ASP A 153 -0.48 -27.29 -4.28
CA ASP A 153 0.77 -26.52 -4.25
C ASP A 153 1.32 -26.18 -5.65
N LYS A 154 1.20 -27.08 -6.63
CA LYS A 154 1.70 -26.82 -7.99
C LYS A 154 0.76 -25.93 -8.80
N PHE A 155 -0.54 -25.97 -8.53
CA PHE A 155 -1.55 -25.20 -9.27
C PHE A 155 -1.66 -23.77 -8.72
N GLU A 156 -1.68 -23.60 -7.40
CA GLU A 156 -1.66 -22.30 -6.69
C GLU A 156 -0.41 -21.50 -7.03
N ASN A 157 0.78 -22.13 -6.94
CA ASN A 157 2.02 -21.49 -7.39
C ASN A 157 1.95 -21.04 -8.86
N ARG A 158 1.27 -21.80 -9.71
CA ARG A 158 1.18 -21.48 -11.15
C ARG A 158 0.28 -20.28 -11.42
N ILE A 159 -0.77 -20.07 -10.64
CA ILE A 159 -1.58 -18.86 -10.75
C ILE A 159 -0.87 -17.65 -10.22
N VAL A 160 -0.20 -17.76 -9.08
CA VAL A 160 0.64 -16.68 -8.57
C VAL A 160 1.63 -16.27 -9.65
N GLN A 161 2.27 -17.23 -10.33
CA GLN A 161 3.14 -16.95 -11.47
C GLN A 161 2.44 -16.27 -12.66
N ILE A 162 1.25 -16.74 -13.07
CA ILE A 162 0.47 -16.12 -14.16
C ILE A 162 0.09 -14.68 -13.81
N ASN A 163 -0.43 -14.46 -12.60
CA ASN A 163 -0.88 -13.15 -12.14
C ASN A 163 0.29 -12.19 -11.93
N ASN A 164 1.38 -12.63 -11.30
CA ASN A 164 2.59 -11.82 -11.14
C ASN A 164 3.14 -11.42 -12.51
N TYR A 165 3.26 -12.37 -13.45
CA TYR A 165 3.73 -12.05 -14.79
C TYR A 165 2.84 -10.99 -15.47
N ILE A 166 1.51 -11.11 -15.36
CA ILE A 166 0.60 -10.11 -15.91
C ILE A 166 0.74 -8.77 -15.20
N GLN A 167 0.81 -8.73 -13.87
CA GLN A 167 0.94 -7.48 -13.11
C GLN A 167 2.30 -6.79 -13.32
N GLU A 168 3.37 -7.54 -13.56
CA GLU A 168 4.69 -6.99 -13.87
C GLU A 168 4.78 -6.49 -15.32
N ASN A 169 4.00 -7.09 -16.23
CA ASN A 169 4.12 -6.85 -17.67
C ASN A 169 2.85 -6.27 -18.33
N TYR A 170 1.85 -5.82 -17.57
CA TYR A 170 0.57 -5.37 -18.15
C TYR A 170 0.74 -4.19 -19.11
N ASN A 171 1.74 -3.33 -18.87
CA ASN A 171 2.06 -2.18 -19.71
C ASN A 171 2.80 -2.55 -21.01
N GLN A 172 3.24 -3.80 -21.15
CA GLN A 172 3.90 -4.32 -22.35
C GLN A 172 2.92 -5.03 -23.28
N PRO A 173 3.23 -5.17 -24.59
CA PRO A 173 2.41 -5.91 -25.54
C PRO A 173 2.51 -7.43 -25.34
N ILE A 174 1.97 -7.92 -24.22
CA ILE A 174 1.93 -9.36 -23.89
C ILE A 174 0.73 -10.06 -24.52
N SER A 175 0.96 -11.29 -24.98
CA SER A 175 -0.04 -12.20 -25.54
C SER A 175 -0.23 -13.42 -24.65
N LEU A 176 -1.33 -14.16 -24.88
CA LEU A 176 -1.58 -15.43 -24.19
C LEU A 176 -0.47 -16.44 -24.44
N LYS A 177 0.14 -16.38 -25.63
CA LYS A 177 1.27 -17.24 -26.02
C LYS A 177 2.52 -16.92 -25.21
N ASP A 178 2.81 -15.65 -24.95
CA ASP A 178 4.00 -15.28 -24.19
C ASP A 178 3.95 -15.83 -22.76
N ILE A 179 2.77 -15.79 -22.15
CA ILE A 179 2.52 -16.40 -20.83
C ILE A 179 2.63 -17.92 -20.92
N ALA A 180 2.07 -18.52 -21.98
CA ALA A 180 2.13 -19.95 -22.21
C ALA A 180 3.58 -20.44 -22.29
N ASP A 181 4.39 -19.76 -23.10
CA ASP A 181 5.79 -20.11 -23.34
C ASP A 181 6.63 -19.88 -22.08
N LYS A 182 6.43 -18.76 -21.36
CA LYS A 182 7.17 -18.44 -20.12
C LYS A 182 6.91 -19.44 -18.99
N LEU A 183 5.69 -19.96 -18.91
CA LEU A 183 5.26 -20.86 -17.82
C LEU A 183 5.16 -22.33 -18.25
N TYR A 184 5.67 -22.66 -19.44
CA TYR A 184 5.65 -24.01 -20.02
C TYR A 184 4.24 -24.62 -20.09
N LEU A 185 3.25 -23.81 -20.48
CA LEU A 185 1.83 -24.16 -20.62
C LEU A 185 1.40 -24.23 -22.08
N SER A 186 0.28 -24.92 -22.33
CA SER A 186 -0.39 -24.83 -23.61
C SER A 186 -1.32 -23.61 -23.66
N ASN A 187 -1.38 -22.95 -24.81
CA ASN A 187 -2.34 -21.87 -25.08
C ASN A 187 -3.80 -22.30 -24.82
N GLY A 188 -4.15 -23.55 -25.18
CA GLY A 188 -5.48 -24.10 -24.97
C GLY A 188 -5.85 -24.21 -23.49
N TYR A 189 -4.89 -24.59 -22.65
CA TYR A 189 -5.06 -24.62 -21.20
C TYR A 189 -5.27 -23.22 -20.63
N LEU A 190 -4.40 -22.25 -20.97
CA LEU A 190 -4.53 -20.87 -20.50
C LEU A 190 -5.83 -20.20 -20.95
N SER A 191 -6.30 -20.48 -22.17
CA SER A 191 -7.58 -19.94 -22.65
C SER A 191 -8.76 -20.43 -21.80
N ARG A 192 -8.82 -21.74 -21.51
CA ARG A 192 -9.84 -22.32 -20.62
C ARG A 192 -9.72 -21.77 -19.21
N PHE A 193 -8.50 -21.63 -18.72
CA PHE A 193 -8.19 -21.09 -17.42
C PHE A 193 -8.77 -19.68 -17.21
N PHE A 194 -8.58 -18.74 -18.13
CA PHE A 194 -9.14 -17.40 -17.98
C PHE A 194 -10.68 -17.41 -17.99
N LYS A 195 -11.26 -18.21 -18.88
CA LYS A 195 -12.71 -18.39 -18.98
C LYS A 195 -13.31 -18.97 -17.70
N GLN A 196 -12.68 -19.97 -17.10
CA GLN A 196 -13.19 -20.66 -15.90
C GLN A 196 -13.00 -19.83 -14.64
N ASN A 197 -11.83 -19.23 -14.43
CA ASN A 197 -11.49 -18.57 -13.17
C ASN A 197 -11.89 -17.09 -13.13
N TYR A 198 -12.00 -16.42 -14.29
CA TYR A 198 -12.29 -14.98 -14.36
C TYR A 198 -13.53 -14.67 -15.20
N GLY A 199 -14.23 -15.67 -15.74
CA GLY A 199 -15.41 -15.49 -16.60
C GLY A 199 -15.15 -14.80 -17.95
N MET A 200 -13.91 -14.43 -18.25
CA MET A 200 -13.53 -13.60 -19.39
C MET A 200 -12.32 -14.16 -20.13
N ASN A 201 -12.05 -13.68 -21.35
CA ASN A 201 -10.84 -14.10 -22.06
C ASN A 201 -9.61 -13.29 -21.59
N PHE A 202 -8.41 -13.77 -21.92
CA PHE A 202 -7.16 -13.11 -21.51
C PHE A 202 -7.05 -11.64 -21.96
N ILE A 203 -7.50 -11.31 -23.19
CA ILE A 203 -7.42 -9.93 -23.69
C ILE A 203 -8.35 -9.02 -22.89
N GLU A 204 -9.54 -9.50 -22.55
CA GLU A 204 -10.49 -8.78 -21.69
C GLU A 204 -9.92 -8.60 -20.28
N TYR A 205 -9.32 -9.65 -19.72
CA TYR A 205 -8.67 -9.60 -18.42
C TYR A 205 -7.53 -8.59 -18.39
N LEU A 206 -6.58 -8.69 -19.32
CA LEU A 206 -5.47 -7.75 -19.48
C LEU A 206 -5.97 -6.32 -19.69
N THR A 207 -7.01 -6.14 -20.51
CA THR A 207 -7.62 -4.83 -20.73
C THR A 207 -8.19 -4.27 -19.42
N ASN A 208 -8.85 -5.08 -18.61
CA ASN A 208 -9.38 -4.66 -17.31
C ASN A 208 -8.25 -4.26 -16.35
N ILE A 209 -7.14 -5.01 -16.31
CA ILE A 209 -5.95 -4.65 -15.49
C ILE A 209 -5.35 -3.31 -15.95
N ARG A 210 -5.19 -3.11 -17.26
CA ARG A 210 -4.67 -1.85 -17.83
C ARG A 210 -5.61 -0.66 -17.53
N LEU A 211 -6.91 -0.86 -17.68
CA LEU A 211 -7.91 0.16 -17.33
C LEU A 211 -7.86 0.49 -15.84
N PHE A 212 -7.76 -0.53 -14.98
CA PHE A 212 -7.67 -0.37 -13.52
C PHE A 212 -6.48 0.50 -13.09
N HIS A 213 -5.29 0.26 -13.65
CA HIS A 213 -4.11 1.10 -13.36
C HIS A 213 -4.26 2.52 -13.93
N SER A 214 -4.89 2.66 -15.10
CA SER A 214 -5.09 3.98 -15.73
C SER A 214 -6.02 4.93 -14.96
N VAL A 215 -6.97 4.39 -14.17
CA VAL A 215 -7.97 5.21 -13.45
C VAL A 215 -7.31 6.05 -12.36
N ASP A 216 -6.33 5.51 -11.64
CA ASP A 216 -5.66 6.28 -10.58
C ASP A 216 -4.90 7.47 -11.17
N GLU A 217 -4.15 7.23 -12.24
CA GLU A 217 -3.44 8.31 -12.93
C GLU A 217 -4.42 9.33 -13.53
N LEU A 218 -5.58 8.85 -14.00
CA LEU A 218 -6.61 9.73 -14.54
C LEU A 218 -7.21 10.68 -13.48
N LEU A 219 -7.41 10.19 -12.25
CA LEU A 219 -8.11 10.89 -11.17
C LEU A 219 -7.21 11.75 -10.29
N TYR A 220 -5.95 11.34 -10.10
CA TYR A 220 -5.07 11.94 -9.11
C TYR A 220 -3.90 12.73 -9.71
N THR A 221 -3.70 12.67 -11.02
CA THR A 221 -2.64 13.41 -11.69
C THR A 221 -3.18 14.27 -12.84
N ASN A 222 -2.34 15.21 -13.28
CA ASN A 222 -2.57 16.00 -14.49
C ASN A 222 -1.93 15.35 -15.74
N THR A 223 -1.53 14.07 -15.68
CA THR A 223 -0.91 13.39 -16.83
C THR A 223 -1.85 13.44 -18.04
N PRO A 224 -1.39 13.82 -19.24
CA PRO A 224 -2.23 13.80 -20.43
C PRO A 224 -2.84 12.41 -20.70
N ILE A 225 -4.13 12.33 -21.05
CA ILE A 225 -4.85 11.06 -21.30
C ILE A 225 -4.12 10.19 -22.35
N THR A 226 -3.48 10.84 -23.32
CA THR A 226 -2.66 10.15 -24.33
C THR A 226 -1.50 9.39 -23.71
N LYS A 227 -0.80 10.01 -22.75
CA LYS A 227 0.31 9.42 -22.02
C LYS A 227 -0.19 8.33 -21.07
N ILE A 228 -1.29 8.55 -20.36
CA ILE A 228 -1.93 7.52 -19.52
C ILE A 228 -2.24 6.27 -20.33
N ALA A 229 -2.81 6.42 -21.53
CA ALA A 229 -3.11 5.28 -22.39
C ALA A 229 -1.84 4.50 -22.75
N THR A 230 -0.77 5.20 -23.15
CA THR A 230 0.51 4.59 -23.53
C THR A 230 1.22 3.93 -22.34
N ASP A 231 1.31 4.62 -21.20
CA ASP A 231 1.99 4.15 -19.99
C ASP A 231 1.28 2.92 -19.39
N ASN A 232 -0.02 2.77 -19.64
CA ASN A 232 -0.83 1.61 -19.25
C ASN A 232 -0.95 0.56 -20.38
N GLY A 233 -0.11 0.59 -21.42
CA GLY A 233 0.02 -0.48 -22.41
C GLY A 233 -1.05 -0.53 -23.51
N PHE A 234 -1.80 0.56 -23.74
CA PHE A 234 -2.69 0.65 -24.89
C PHE A 234 -1.94 1.11 -26.15
N ALA A 235 -2.09 0.35 -27.23
CA ALA A 235 -1.44 0.66 -28.50
C ALA A 235 -1.86 2.02 -29.10
N THR A 236 -3.11 2.45 -28.85
CA THR A 236 -3.59 3.77 -29.25
C THR A 236 -4.60 4.32 -28.25
N VAL A 237 -4.69 5.65 -28.16
CA VAL A 237 -5.67 6.38 -27.35
C VAL A 237 -7.11 6.06 -27.76
N SER A 238 -7.34 5.76 -29.05
CA SER A 238 -8.65 5.36 -29.57
C SER A 238 -9.13 4.03 -28.96
N ILE A 239 -8.24 3.03 -28.90
CA ILE A 239 -8.53 1.73 -28.27
C ILE A 239 -8.79 1.93 -26.77
N PHE A 240 -7.96 2.72 -26.10
CA PHE A 240 -8.14 3.08 -24.69
C PHE A 240 -9.51 3.71 -24.44
N ASN A 241 -9.85 4.78 -25.14
CA ASN A 241 -11.13 5.47 -24.98
C ASN A 241 -12.33 4.55 -25.22
N LYS A 242 -12.27 3.67 -26.22
CA LYS A 242 -13.33 2.69 -26.51
C LYS A 242 -13.47 1.65 -25.39
N ALA A 243 -12.36 1.10 -24.91
CA ALA A 243 -12.34 0.14 -23.82
C ALA A 243 -12.83 0.77 -22.51
N PHE A 244 -12.36 1.98 -22.21
CA PHE A 244 -12.73 2.74 -21.02
C PHE A 244 -14.22 3.08 -21.02
N LYS A 245 -14.75 3.61 -22.13
CA LYS A 245 -16.19 3.88 -22.27
C LYS A 245 -17.04 2.63 -22.19
N LYS A 246 -16.57 1.50 -22.73
CA LYS A 246 -17.26 0.21 -22.59
C LYS A 246 -17.34 -0.24 -21.13
N LYS A 247 -16.25 -0.10 -20.37
CA LYS A 247 -16.16 -0.56 -18.97
C LYS A 247 -16.88 0.37 -17.99
N TYR A 248 -16.70 1.68 -18.14
CA TYR A 248 -17.15 2.68 -17.15
C TYR A 248 -18.36 3.51 -17.60
N GLY A 249 -18.86 3.32 -18.83
CA GLY A 249 -19.99 4.06 -19.39
C GLY A 249 -19.69 5.50 -19.83
N GLU A 250 -18.53 6.04 -19.47
CA GLU A 250 -18.06 7.39 -19.82
C GLU A 250 -16.63 7.37 -20.38
N THR A 251 -16.21 8.42 -21.07
CA THR A 251 -14.84 8.56 -21.57
C THR A 251 -13.86 8.96 -20.46
N PRO A 252 -12.55 8.70 -20.60
CA PRO A 252 -11.55 9.14 -19.62
C PRO A 252 -11.59 10.65 -19.36
N PHE A 253 -11.80 11.44 -20.41
CA PHE A 253 -11.93 12.89 -20.29
C PHE A 253 -13.16 13.30 -19.47
N GLU A 254 -14.31 12.67 -19.74
CA GLU A 254 -15.53 12.90 -18.96
C GLU A 254 -15.34 12.51 -17.51
N MET A 255 -14.69 11.37 -17.22
CA MET A 255 -14.40 10.94 -15.86
C MET A 255 -13.47 11.91 -15.12
N ARG A 256 -12.38 12.37 -15.74
CA ARG A 256 -11.46 13.36 -15.14
C ARG A 256 -12.19 14.66 -14.84
N LYS A 257 -12.92 15.19 -15.83
CA LYS A 257 -13.71 16.41 -15.69
C LYS A 257 -14.82 16.24 -14.64
N ARG A 258 -15.41 15.05 -14.53
CA ARG A 258 -16.39 14.71 -13.50
C ARG A 258 -15.74 14.69 -12.13
N ALA A 259 -14.55 14.12 -11.97
CA ALA A 259 -13.81 14.11 -10.71
C ALA A 259 -13.38 15.52 -10.26
N GLU A 260 -12.93 16.36 -11.20
CA GLU A 260 -12.63 17.79 -10.96
C GLU A 260 -13.89 18.55 -10.52
N ASN A 261 -15.00 18.40 -11.25
CA ASN A 261 -16.29 19.01 -10.89
C ASN A 261 -16.90 18.40 -9.61
N GLN A 262 -16.60 17.13 -9.29
CA GLN A 262 -17.03 16.46 -8.06
C GLN A 262 -16.19 16.91 -6.86
N LYS A 263 -14.92 17.28 -7.01
CA LYS A 263 -14.17 17.95 -5.92
C LYS A 263 -14.80 19.30 -5.55
N GLU A 264 -15.34 20.03 -6.52
CA GLU A 264 -16.06 21.29 -6.29
C GLU A 264 -17.52 21.09 -5.83
N LYS A 265 -18.19 20.01 -6.26
CA LYS A 265 -19.57 19.67 -5.87
C LYS A 265 -19.68 18.84 -4.59
N ARG A 266 -18.66 18.08 -4.17
CA ARG A 266 -18.63 17.29 -2.91
C ARG A 266 -18.77 18.21 -1.69
N LYS A 267 -18.16 19.40 -1.72
CA LYS A 267 -18.42 20.51 -0.78
C LYS A 267 -19.88 21.02 -0.72
N LYS A 268 -20.76 20.62 -1.65
CA LYS A 268 -22.17 21.09 -1.76
C LYS A 268 -23.22 19.98 -1.94
N LYS A 269 -22.84 18.70 -2.03
CA LYS A 269 -23.77 17.58 -2.31
C LYS A 269 -23.76 16.46 -1.26
N GLU A 270 -22.85 16.49 -0.30
CA GLU A 270 -22.84 15.56 0.85
C GLU A 270 -23.98 15.84 1.86
N GLU A 271 -24.80 16.87 1.64
CA GLU A 271 -26.02 17.19 2.40
C GLU A 271 -27.31 16.50 1.90
N GLN A 272 -27.23 15.57 0.94
CA GLN A 272 -28.39 14.75 0.53
C GLN A 272 -28.04 13.26 0.57
N GLN A 273 -27.65 12.80 1.76
CA GLN A 273 -27.89 11.42 2.19
C GLN A 273 -29.38 11.25 2.50
N ASN A 274 -29.91 10.05 2.30
CA ASN A 274 -31.28 9.71 2.69
C ASN A 274 -31.39 9.86 4.23
N PRO A 275 -32.00 10.93 4.77
CA PRO A 275 -32.01 11.23 6.20
C PRO A 275 -32.62 10.09 7.02
N GLU A 276 -33.45 9.29 6.37
CA GLU A 276 -34.09 8.11 6.93
C GLU A 276 -33.08 7.00 7.26
N ILE A 277 -32.13 6.70 6.36
CA ILE A 277 -31.12 5.67 6.60
C ILE A 277 -30.21 6.07 7.77
N GLU A 278 -29.74 7.31 7.79
CA GLU A 278 -28.88 7.81 8.88
C GLU A 278 -29.62 7.77 10.23
N LYS A 279 -30.90 8.18 10.24
CA LYS A 279 -31.74 8.13 11.44
C LYS A 279 -31.94 6.70 11.94
N ARG A 280 -32.19 5.74 11.04
CA ARG A 280 -32.35 4.32 11.39
C ARG A 280 -31.04 3.71 11.87
N LEU A 281 -29.91 4.01 11.24
CA LEU A 281 -28.58 3.59 11.69
C LEU A 281 -28.22 4.15 13.08
N LYS A 282 -28.48 5.43 13.34
CA LYS A 282 -28.29 6.02 14.68
C LYS A 282 -29.10 5.27 15.74
N LYS A 283 -30.36 4.98 15.44
CA LYS A 283 -31.23 4.20 16.34
C LYS A 283 -30.71 2.77 16.56
N TYR A 284 -30.23 2.11 15.50
CA TYR A 284 -29.61 0.77 15.60
C TYR A 284 -28.44 0.77 16.60
N PHE A 285 -27.59 1.80 16.56
CA PHE A 285 -26.45 1.94 17.50
C PHE A 285 -26.80 2.49 18.89
N GLU A 286 -27.96 3.13 19.09
CA GLU A 286 -28.43 3.57 20.41
C GLU A 286 -28.91 2.42 21.30
N VAL A 287 -29.35 1.31 20.70
CA VAL A 287 -29.97 0.17 21.40
C VAL A 287 -28.94 -0.88 21.84
N GLU A 288 -27.78 -0.95 21.18
CA GLU A 288 -26.80 -2.00 21.40
C GLU A 288 -25.46 -1.45 21.87
N ASP A 289 -25.02 -1.88 23.06
CA ASP A 289 -23.67 -1.68 23.58
C ASP A 289 -22.67 -2.43 22.67
N ILE A 290 -22.25 -1.79 21.58
CA ILE A 290 -21.03 -2.20 20.91
C ILE A 290 -19.92 -1.82 21.86
N PRO A 291 -19.13 -2.77 22.37
CA PRO A 291 -17.91 -2.41 23.08
C PRO A 291 -17.16 -1.53 22.11
N SER A 292 -16.96 -0.27 22.48
CA SER A 292 -15.94 0.51 21.82
C SER A 292 -14.67 -0.29 22.03
N GLU A 293 -14.27 -1.10 21.06
CA GLU A 293 -12.88 -1.10 20.67
C GLU A 293 -12.64 0.38 20.33
N LYS A 294 -12.33 1.16 21.37
CA LYS A 294 -11.31 2.18 21.25
C LYS A 294 -10.25 1.42 20.49
N LEU A 295 -10.12 1.70 19.19
CA LEU A 295 -8.86 1.55 18.50
C LEU A 295 -7.86 1.97 19.56
N ARG A 296 -7.10 1.00 20.10
CA ARG A 296 -6.10 1.30 21.10
C ARG A 296 -5.13 2.19 20.35
N ALA A 297 -5.40 3.50 20.37
CA ALA A 297 -4.37 4.49 20.20
C ALA A 297 -3.29 4.01 21.16
N PRO A 298 -2.11 3.66 20.66
CA PRO A 298 -1.08 3.04 21.47
C PRO A 298 -0.86 3.98 22.66
N ASN A 299 -1.29 3.54 23.85
CA ASN A 299 -1.15 4.24 25.12
C ASN A 299 -1.52 5.74 25.09
N GLY A 300 -2.80 6.05 24.89
CA GLY A 300 -3.29 7.41 25.16
C GLY A 300 -3.20 7.72 26.66
N VAL A 301 -2.23 8.56 27.05
CA VAL A 301 -2.10 9.10 28.40
C VAL A 301 -3.17 10.18 28.58
N GLU A 302 -4.08 10.00 29.54
CA GLU A 302 -5.00 11.05 29.96
C GLU A 302 -4.25 11.98 30.91
N ILE A 303 -4.00 13.22 30.49
CA ILE A 303 -3.24 14.20 31.25
C ILE A 303 -4.19 15.32 31.66
N GLU A 304 -4.38 15.51 32.96
CA GLU A 304 -5.08 16.64 33.54
C GLU A 304 -4.05 17.70 33.94
N TYR A 305 -4.00 18.82 33.23
CA TYR A 305 -3.08 19.93 33.53
C TYR A 305 -3.83 21.08 34.21
N SER A 306 -3.36 21.47 35.38
CA SER A 306 -3.62 22.79 35.95
C SER A 306 -2.40 23.68 35.70
N VAL A 307 -2.56 24.71 34.86
CA VAL A 307 -1.45 25.60 34.49
C VAL A 307 -1.24 26.64 35.61
N ILE A 308 -0.53 26.23 36.66
CA ILE A 308 -0.07 27.15 37.72
C ILE A 308 1.33 27.69 37.39
N GLU A 309 2.12 26.94 36.62
CA GLU A 309 3.45 27.36 36.13
C GLU A 309 3.57 27.11 34.61
N SER A 310 4.24 28.04 33.92
CA SER A 310 4.52 27.94 32.49
C SER A 310 6.01 27.95 32.25
N GLU A 311 6.54 26.95 31.55
CA GLU A 311 7.88 26.98 30.98
C GLU A 311 7.83 27.17 29.47
N LYS A 312 8.87 27.81 28.92
CA LYS A 312 8.99 27.98 27.48
C LYS A 312 9.36 26.65 26.85
N ILE A 313 8.50 26.12 25.98
CA ILE A 313 8.77 24.88 25.24
C ILE A 313 10.08 25.06 24.46
N LYS A 314 11.05 24.17 24.70
CA LYS A 314 12.23 24.05 23.85
C LYS A 314 11.77 23.37 22.56
N ASN A 315 11.74 24.12 21.46
CA ASN A 315 11.38 23.55 20.16
C ASN A 315 12.49 22.58 19.72
N PHE A 316 12.18 21.28 19.71
CA PHE A 316 13.08 20.25 19.15
C PHE A 316 12.83 20.03 17.64
N TRP A 317 11.73 20.57 17.12
CA TRP A 317 11.36 20.51 15.70
C TRP A 317 12.05 21.63 14.90
N GLY A 318 12.28 21.36 13.61
CA GLY A 318 12.83 22.34 12.68
C GLY A 318 14.35 22.51 12.73
N ASN A 319 15.08 21.69 13.50
CA ASN A 319 16.55 21.72 13.51
C ASN A 319 17.18 20.83 12.43
N THR A 320 16.51 19.75 12.02
CA THR A 320 17.00 18.79 11.02
C THR A 320 15.90 18.48 10.01
N ILE A 321 16.27 18.30 8.74
CA ILE A 321 15.39 17.77 7.68
C ILE A 321 16.07 16.56 7.00
N ASN A 322 15.29 15.60 6.52
CA ASN A 322 15.80 14.47 5.72
C ASN A 322 15.59 14.77 4.22
N VAL A 323 16.62 14.55 3.41
CA VAL A 323 16.59 14.77 1.96
C VAL A 323 16.74 13.47 1.14
N GLY A 324 17.02 12.35 1.81
CA GLY A 324 17.16 11.04 1.20
C GLY A 324 18.61 10.70 0.85
N ALA A 325 18.81 10.04 -0.30
CA ALA A 325 20.15 9.58 -0.69
C ALA A 325 21.07 10.76 -1.01
N ALA A 326 22.32 10.70 -0.54
CA ALA A 326 23.32 11.75 -0.74
C ALA A 326 23.49 12.10 -2.22
N SER A 327 23.40 11.11 -3.12
CA SER A 327 23.51 11.32 -4.57
C SER A 327 22.39 12.19 -5.17
N GLU A 328 21.23 12.32 -4.53
CA GLU A 328 20.14 13.17 -5.02
C GLU A 328 20.49 14.66 -4.88
N LEU A 329 21.37 15.03 -3.95
CA LEU A 329 21.86 16.41 -3.79
C LEU A 329 22.78 16.85 -4.93
N LEU A 330 23.17 15.96 -5.86
CA LEU A 330 23.86 16.34 -7.09
C LEU A 330 22.92 16.95 -8.13
N ARG A 331 21.61 16.84 -7.94
CA ARG A 331 20.59 17.34 -8.86
C ARG A 331 20.21 18.77 -8.52
N SER A 332 20.21 19.65 -9.51
CA SER A 332 19.94 21.08 -9.32
C SER A 332 18.54 21.33 -8.73
N GLU A 333 17.53 20.55 -9.10
CA GLU A 333 16.17 20.74 -8.60
C GLU A 333 16.07 20.44 -7.09
N VAL A 334 16.84 19.46 -6.61
CA VAL A 334 16.88 19.11 -5.18
C VAL A 334 17.62 20.19 -4.40
N GLN A 335 18.73 20.70 -4.96
CA GLN A 335 19.47 21.82 -4.36
C GLN A 335 18.61 23.09 -4.22
N GLU A 336 17.81 23.42 -5.24
CA GLU A 336 16.86 24.53 -5.21
C GLU A 336 15.81 24.35 -4.10
N HIS A 337 15.25 23.15 -3.97
CA HIS A 337 14.29 22.83 -2.92
C HIS A 337 14.90 22.96 -1.51
N VAL A 338 16.09 22.41 -1.30
CA VAL A 338 16.79 22.52 -0.01
C VAL A 338 17.07 23.97 0.35
N THR A 339 17.51 24.77 -0.63
CA THR A 339 17.77 26.21 -0.44
C THR A 339 16.50 26.94 -0.03
N PHE A 340 15.39 26.70 -0.72
CA PHE A 340 14.09 27.29 -0.39
C PHE A 340 13.63 26.89 1.03
N LEU A 341 13.71 25.60 1.37
CA LEU A 341 13.29 25.11 2.67
C LEU A 341 14.18 25.65 3.80
N LYS A 342 15.48 25.78 3.59
CA LYS A 342 16.41 26.39 4.55
C LYS A 342 16.02 27.84 4.84
N GLN A 343 15.68 28.61 3.81
CA GLN A 343 15.21 29.99 3.98
C GLN A 343 13.87 30.06 4.72
N ALA A 344 12.95 29.13 4.44
CA ALA A 344 11.62 29.12 5.06
C ALA A 344 11.62 28.66 6.53
N PHE A 345 12.41 27.63 6.86
CA PHE A 345 12.34 26.92 8.14
C PHE A 345 13.58 27.05 9.02
N GLY A 346 14.72 27.48 8.48
CA GLY A 346 15.92 27.79 9.26
C GLY A 346 16.66 26.58 9.87
N PHE A 347 16.38 25.35 9.43
CA PHE A 347 17.03 24.14 9.97
C PHE A 347 18.56 24.19 9.83
N GLN A 348 19.27 23.60 10.79
CA GLN A 348 20.74 23.62 10.82
C GLN A 348 21.36 22.35 10.25
N TYR A 349 20.65 21.24 10.32
CA TYR A 349 21.15 19.93 9.92
C TYR A 349 20.36 19.35 8.74
N ILE A 350 21.04 18.56 7.91
CA ILE A 350 20.43 17.80 6.84
C ILE A 350 20.84 16.33 6.92
N ARG A 351 19.85 15.45 7.02
CA ARG A 351 20.06 14.01 7.10
C ARG A 351 20.13 13.42 5.70
N ILE A 352 21.20 12.68 5.42
CA ILE A 352 21.43 11.99 4.14
C ILE A 352 21.90 10.56 4.39
N TRP A 353 21.53 9.64 3.50
CA TRP A 353 21.94 8.22 3.53
C TRP A 353 22.59 7.79 2.21
N ASP A 354 22.97 6.51 2.10
CA ASP A 354 23.54 5.91 0.87
C ASP A 354 24.81 6.64 0.39
N ILE A 355 25.72 6.97 1.31
CA ILE A 355 27.02 7.58 0.95
C ILE A 355 27.95 6.61 0.19
N LEU A 356 27.64 5.31 0.20
CA LEU A 356 28.36 4.26 -0.52
C LEU A 356 27.76 3.95 -1.89
N SER A 357 26.80 4.77 -2.35
CA SER A 357 26.15 4.59 -3.64
C SER A 357 27.16 4.55 -4.79
N SER A 358 26.99 3.63 -5.74
CA SER A 358 27.79 3.63 -6.98
C SER A 358 27.64 4.94 -7.78
N LYS A 359 26.54 5.68 -7.58
CA LYS A 359 26.33 7.02 -8.14
C LYS A 359 27.31 8.05 -7.59
N LEU A 360 27.95 7.82 -6.45
CA LEU A 360 28.97 8.69 -5.87
C LEU A 360 30.39 8.31 -6.31
N LEU A 361 30.53 7.23 -7.10
CA LEU A 361 31.80 6.71 -7.62
C LEU A 361 32.76 6.20 -6.54
N ILE A 362 32.23 5.79 -5.38
CA ILE A 362 33.01 5.14 -4.33
C ILE A 362 33.10 3.65 -4.65
N ASP A 363 34.32 3.14 -4.77
CA ASP A 363 34.63 1.73 -4.98
C ASP A 363 35.32 1.17 -3.74
N LEU A 364 34.67 0.22 -3.07
CA LEU A 364 35.21 -0.43 -1.87
C LEU A 364 36.21 -1.55 -2.19
N ASP A 365 36.28 -1.98 -3.45
CA ASP A 365 37.19 -3.04 -3.91
C ASP A 365 38.55 -2.50 -4.39
N ASP A 366 38.74 -1.18 -4.39
CA ASP A 366 40.03 -0.56 -4.72
C ASP A 366 41.08 -0.85 -3.62
N ILE A 367 42.00 -1.76 -3.93
CA ILE A 367 43.10 -2.20 -3.06
C ILE A 367 44.09 -1.06 -2.78
N SER A 368 44.09 0.01 -3.59
CA SER A 368 44.99 1.14 -3.43
C SER A 368 44.52 2.18 -2.40
N GLU A 369 43.32 2.00 -1.82
CA GLU A 369 42.66 2.93 -0.88
C GLU A 369 42.48 4.36 -1.45
N ASN A 370 42.59 4.53 -2.76
CA ASN A 370 42.39 5.81 -3.44
C ASN A 370 40.90 6.03 -3.78
N TYR A 371 40.09 6.19 -2.75
CA TYR A 371 38.65 6.44 -2.92
C TYR A 371 38.38 7.76 -3.65
N ASN A 372 37.45 7.72 -4.61
CA ASN A 372 37.04 8.90 -5.37
C ASN A 372 35.96 9.69 -4.61
N PHE A 373 36.38 10.75 -3.92
CA PHE A 373 35.46 11.60 -3.16
C PHE A 373 34.85 12.76 -3.96
N VAL A 374 35.10 12.87 -5.26
CA VAL A 374 34.71 14.06 -6.04
C VAL A 374 33.20 14.35 -5.96
N ARG A 375 32.35 13.34 -6.05
CA ARG A 375 30.89 13.56 -6.03
C ARG A 375 30.36 13.81 -4.62
N ILE A 376 30.89 13.12 -3.61
CA ILE A 376 30.46 13.37 -2.23
C ILE A 376 30.94 14.75 -1.75
N ASP A 377 32.09 15.23 -2.25
CA ASP A 377 32.55 16.59 -2.03
C ASP A 377 31.57 17.63 -2.58
N LEU A 378 31.06 17.45 -3.81
CA LEU A 378 30.05 18.35 -4.37
C LEU A 378 28.78 18.42 -3.51
N VAL A 379 28.40 17.30 -2.89
CA VAL A 379 27.26 17.24 -1.98
C VAL A 379 27.54 18.06 -0.72
N PHE A 380 28.66 17.82 -0.05
CA PHE A 380 28.99 18.52 1.20
C PHE A 380 29.33 20.00 0.98
N ASP A 381 30.05 20.34 -0.10
CA ASP A 381 30.33 21.72 -0.49
C ASP A 381 29.03 22.53 -0.64
N PHE A 382 28.02 21.94 -1.30
CA PHE A 382 26.71 22.56 -1.44
C PHE A 382 26.07 22.83 -0.07
N LEU A 383 26.07 21.84 0.83
CA LEU A 383 25.48 21.99 2.17
C LEU A 383 26.19 23.08 2.99
N ILE A 384 27.51 23.04 3.02
CA ILE A 384 28.33 24.00 3.78
C ILE A 384 28.19 25.40 3.19
N SER A 385 28.05 25.54 1.86
CA SER A 385 27.79 26.85 1.23
C SER A 385 26.49 27.50 1.70
N LEU A 386 25.53 26.71 2.19
CA LEU A 386 24.27 27.17 2.80
C LEU A 386 24.34 27.30 4.33
N GLY A 387 25.49 27.05 4.94
CA GLY A 387 25.66 26.98 6.40
C GLY A 387 24.87 25.82 7.02
N LEU A 388 24.66 24.74 6.26
CA LEU A 388 24.02 23.51 6.73
C LEU A 388 25.07 22.50 7.16
N LYS A 389 24.75 21.76 8.23
CA LYS A 389 25.60 20.73 8.81
C LYS A 389 25.11 19.35 8.37
N PRO A 390 25.98 18.52 7.80
CA PRO A 390 25.66 17.12 7.51
C PRO A 390 25.26 16.34 8.77
N HIS A 391 24.20 15.56 8.62
CA HIS A 391 23.84 14.44 9.49
C HIS A 391 23.92 13.18 8.63
N ILE A 392 25.04 12.47 8.73
CA ILE A 392 25.41 11.40 7.81
C ILE A 392 24.94 10.08 8.41
N GLU A 393 24.09 9.38 7.66
CA GLU A 393 23.72 8.00 7.96
C GLU A 393 24.67 7.04 7.25
N PHE A 394 25.31 6.18 8.04
CA PHE A 394 26.11 5.06 7.58
C PHE A 394 25.22 3.85 7.35
N ASP A 395 24.57 3.80 6.18
CA ASP A 395 23.81 2.63 5.76
C ASP A 395 24.76 1.53 5.25
N MET A 396 24.90 0.47 6.04
CA MET A 396 25.68 -0.72 5.67
C MET A 396 24.82 -1.81 5.02
N LYS A 397 23.55 -1.51 4.67
CA LYS A 397 22.65 -2.39 3.90
C LYS A 397 23.01 -2.36 2.42
N SER A 398 24.29 -2.61 2.08
CA SER A 398 24.66 -2.87 0.70
C SER A 398 23.81 -4.04 0.17
N ASN A 399 22.99 -3.71 -0.84
CA ASN A 399 22.06 -4.53 -1.63
C ASN A 399 20.67 -4.91 -1.12
N ARG A 400 20.21 -4.62 0.11
CA ARG A 400 18.81 -4.96 0.48
C ARG A 400 17.76 -3.89 0.13
N MET A 401 18.07 -2.60 0.28
CA MET A 401 17.11 -1.53 -0.06
C MET A 401 17.10 -1.14 -1.54
N HIS A 402 18.16 -1.50 -2.28
CA HIS A 402 18.16 -1.39 -3.74
C HIS A 402 17.18 -2.37 -4.41
N TYR A 403 16.76 -3.44 -3.74
CA TYR A 403 15.78 -4.40 -4.27
C TYR A 403 14.38 -3.78 -4.42
N ASN A 404 13.96 -2.88 -3.51
CA ASN A 404 12.62 -2.29 -3.59
C ASN A 404 12.54 -1.04 -4.50
N LEU A 405 13.66 -0.37 -4.76
CA LEU A 405 13.72 0.76 -5.71
C LEU A 405 14.07 0.32 -7.14
N LYS A 406 14.90 -0.71 -7.35
CA LYS A 406 15.20 -1.24 -8.70
C LYS A 406 14.04 -2.04 -9.31
N ASN A 407 13.12 -2.58 -8.52
CA ASN A 407 11.91 -3.21 -9.05
C ASN A 407 10.95 -2.23 -9.76
N ILE A 408 11.24 -0.91 -9.75
CA ILE A 408 10.53 0.10 -10.55
C ILE A 408 11.18 0.31 -11.92
N SER A 409 12.41 -0.14 -12.13
CA SER A 409 13.14 -0.03 -13.40
C SER A 409 13.66 -1.40 -13.81
N GLY A 410 12.81 -2.14 -14.54
CA GLY A 410 13.04 -3.52 -14.93
C GLY A 410 14.42 -3.78 -15.50
N HIS A 411 15.19 -4.57 -14.75
CA HIS A 411 16.25 -5.44 -15.25
C HIS A 411 16.35 -6.62 -14.28
N ASP A 412 16.16 -7.83 -14.80
CA ASP A 412 16.54 -9.08 -14.16
C ASP A 412 18.02 -9.03 -13.79
N GLU A 413 18.37 -9.48 -12.59
CA GLU A 413 19.27 -10.62 -12.41
C GLU A 413 19.38 -10.99 -10.93
N THR A 414 19.08 -12.26 -10.67
CA THR A 414 19.39 -13.02 -9.47
C THR A 414 20.90 -13.04 -9.24
N GLU A 415 21.41 -12.27 -8.29
CA GLU A 415 22.71 -12.58 -7.69
C GLU A 415 22.88 -11.95 -6.29
N ASN A 416 23.36 -12.78 -5.37
CA ASN A 416 24.03 -12.41 -4.12
C ASN A 416 23.19 -12.03 -2.90
N ILE A 417 22.44 -13.02 -2.40
CA ILE A 417 22.06 -13.14 -0.97
C ILE A 417 23.29 -13.36 -0.05
N ASN A 418 24.52 -13.49 -0.60
CA ASN A 418 25.75 -13.79 0.15
C ASN A 418 26.67 -12.58 0.48
N VAL A 419 26.25 -11.34 0.24
CA VAL A 419 27.09 -10.14 0.51
C VAL A 419 27.03 -9.66 1.97
N ILE A 420 26.21 -10.28 2.83
CA ILE A 420 26.01 -9.85 4.23
C ILE A 420 27.27 -10.00 5.10
N ASN A 421 28.31 -10.69 4.61
CA ASN A 421 29.63 -10.81 5.26
C ASN A 421 30.80 -10.30 4.40
N SER A 422 30.58 -9.56 3.31
CA SER A 422 31.69 -9.04 2.51
C SER A 422 32.38 -7.87 3.21
N ASP A 423 33.25 -8.26 4.14
CA ASP A 423 34.48 -7.60 4.54
C ASP A 423 34.32 -6.28 5.30
N LEU A 424 33.93 -6.35 6.58
CA LEU A 424 33.97 -5.23 7.53
C LEU A 424 35.31 -4.46 7.47
N SER A 425 36.40 -5.14 7.13
CA SER A 425 37.72 -4.52 6.95
C SER A 425 37.75 -3.49 5.81
N LYS A 426 37.01 -3.69 4.72
CA LYS A 426 36.91 -2.72 3.61
C LYS A 426 36.16 -1.47 4.04
N ILE A 427 35.09 -1.66 4.82
CA ILE A 427 34.29 -0.58 5.38
C ILE A 427 35.12 0.22 6.39
N GLU A 428 35.86 -0.45 7.26
CA GLU A 428 36.78 0.18 8.21
C GLU A 428 37.81 1.06 7.49
N ARG A 429 38.53 0.52 6.49
CA ARG A 429 39.49 1.29 5.68
C ARG A 429 38.85 2.49 4.98
N PHE A 430 37.67 2.29 4.37
CA PHE A 430 36.94 3.38 3.75
C PHE A 430 36.56 4.46 4.76
N LEU A 431 36.03 4.09 5.93
CA LEU A 431 35.61 5.05 6.95
C LEU A 431 36.80 5.84 7.49
N GLU A 432 37.94 5.20 7.71
CA GLU A 432 39.17 5.89 8.12
C GLU A 432 39.60 6.91 7.07
N ALA A 433 39.69 6.50 5.80
CA ALA A 433 40.06 7.39 4.70
C ALA A 433 39.04 8.52 4.50
N PHE A 434 37.75 8.21 4.59
CA PHE A 434 36.66 9.17 4.45
C PHE A 434 36.69 10.21 5.58
N MET A 435 36.82 9.79 6.84
CA MET A 435 36.89 10.72 7.97
C MET A 435 38.15 11.59 7.91
N GLN A 436 39.29 11.04 7.50
CA GLN A 436 40.52 11.82 7.27
C GLN A 436 40.33 12.84 6.14
N HIS A 437 39.70 12.42 5.03
CA HIS A 437 39.37 13.30 3.90
C HIS A 437 38.45 14.45 4.33
N LEU A 438 37.40 14.17 5.11
CA LEU A 438 36.51 15.21 5.64
C LEU A 438 37.25 16.24 6.49
N ILE A 439 38.11 15.80 7.42
CA ILE A 439 38.92 16.73 8.23
C ILE A 439 39.86 17.54 7.36
N PHE A 440 40.53 16.90 6.39
CA PHE A 440 41.48 17.57 5.52
C PHE A 440 40.82 18.65 4.66
N ARG A 441 39.60 18.38 4.17
CA ARG A 441 38.86 19.29 3.29
C ARG A 441 38.09 20.39 4.03
N TYR A 442 37.42 20.06 5.13
CA TYR A 442 36.48 20.96 5.82
C TYR A 442 36.98 21.50 7.16
N GLU A 443 38.17 21.09 7.58
CA GLU A 443 38.75 21.35 8.89
C GLU A 443 38.06 20.59 10.03
N ARG A 444 38.86 20.21 11.04
CA ARG A 444 38.40 19.42 12.19
C ARG A 444 37.24 20.09 12.93
N SER A 445 37.32 21.39 13.18
CA SER A 445 36.31 22.12 13.96
C SER A 445 34.94 22.17 13.29
N GLU A 446 34.87 22.08 11.97
CA GLU A 446 33.59 22.01 11.25
C GLU A 446 32.99 20.62 11.37
N VAL A 447 33.78 19.58 11.07
CA VAL A 447 33.37 18.17 11.10
C VAL A 447 32.94 17.73 12.51
N GLU A 448 33.58 18.26 13.56
CA GLU A 448 33.17 18.04 14.96
C GLU A 448 31.72 18.47 15.25
N THR A 449 31.14 19.33 14.41
CA THR A 449 29.75 19.77 14.59
C THR A 449 28.74 18.96 13.80
N TRP A 450 29.20 18.05 12.95
CA TRP A 450 28.37 17.17 12.14
C TRP A 450 27.84 16.02 13.00
N ARG A 451 26.80 15.33 12.50
CA ARG A 451 26.22 14.17 13.20
C ARG A 451 26.44 12.93 12.39
N MET A 452 26.71 11.83 13.07
CA MET A 452 26.87 10.51 12.48
C MET A 452 25.82 9.58 13.06
N GLU A 453 25.14 8.84 12.19
CA GLU A 453 24.06 7.92 12.54
C GLU A 453 24.31 6.54 11.92
N ILE A 454 23.90 5.49 12.65
CA ILE A 454 23.86 4.13 12.14
C ILE A 454 22.43 3.64 12.38
N GLU A 455 21.70 3.36 11.31
CA GLU A 455 20.31 2.91 11.38
C GLU A 455 20.23 1.54 12.08
N CYS A 456 19.27 1.40 13.01
CA CYS A 456 18.91 0.13 13.65
C CYS A 456 17.50 -0.26 13.17
N ASP A 457 17.38 -1.35 12.41
CA ASP A 457 16.09 -1.81 11.86
C ASP A 457 15.25 -2.48 12.97
N GLU A 458 13.93 -2.27 12.98
CA GLU A 458 13.02 -2.93 13.93
C GLU A 458 13.12 -4.47 13.87
N ASN A 459 13.49 -5.03 12.72
CA ASN A 459 13.73 -6.47 12.55
C ASN A 459 15.07 -6.96 13.14
N GLU A 460 16.04 -6.06 13.34
CA GLU A 460 17.33 -6.37 13.97
C GLU A 460 17.23 -6.44 15.49
N THR A 461 16.13 -5.97 16.09
CA THR A 461 15.90 -6.03 17.55
C THR A 461 15.37 -7.38 18.05
N LYS A 462 15.16 -8.37 17.17
CA LYS A 462 14.66 -9.72 17.50
C LYS A 462 15.73 -10.79 17.19
N SER A 463 16.59 -11.08 18.17
CA SER A 463 17.67 -12.09 18.20
C SER A 463 19.01 -11.74 17.50
N GLU A 464 19.84 -12.74 17.13
CA GLU A 464 21.28 -12.73 16.76
C GLU A 464 21.74 -11.59 15.82
N SER A 465 20.83 -10.91 15.14
CA SER A 465 21.04 -9.69 14.36
C SER A 465 21.43 -8.46 15.20
N PHE A 466 21.02 -8.38 16.46
CA PHE A 466 21.35 -7.22 17.32
C PHE A 466 22.84 -7.16 17.69
N GLU A 467 23.48 -8.31 17.92
CA GLU A 467 24.93 -8.39 18.20
C GLU A 467 25.77 -7.94 17.00
N ILE A 468 25.29 -8.24 15.77
CA ILE A 468 25.90 -7.77 14.53
C ILE A 468 25.79 -6.24 14.43
N TYR A 469 24.62 -5.67 14.76
CA TYR A 469 24.44 -4.23 14.86
C TYR A 469 25.39 -3.60 15.88
N LEU A 470 25.47 -4.14 17.10
CA LEU A 470 26.35 -3.62 18.15
C LEU A 470 27.83 -3.68 17.75
N THR A 471 28.25 -4.75 17.08
CA THR A 471 29.63 -4.90 16.56
C THR A 471 29.95 -3.82 15.52
N ARG A 472 29.03 -3.58 14.58
CA ARG A 472 29.16 -2.52 13.57
C ARG A 472 29.15 -1.13 14.21
N PHE A 473 28.24 -0.90 15.14
CA PHE A 473 28.16 0.35 15.90
C PHE A 473 29.48 0.63 16.62
N ALA A 474 30.01 -0.36 17.35
CA ALA A 474 31.28 -0.21 18.06
C ALA A 474 32.45 0.09 17.12
N MET A 475 32.53 -0.58 15.96
CA MET A 475 33.56 -0.32 14.95
C MET A 475 33.51 1.12 14.45
N ILE A 476 32.35 1.57 13.95
CA ILE A 476 32.18 2.92 13.40
C ILE A 476 32.39 3.97 14.50
N TYR A 477 31.82 3.77 15.68
CA TYR A 477 31.99 4.65 16.83
C TYR A 477 33.47 4.84 17.18
N ASN A 478 34.23 3.74 17.26
CA ASN A 478 35.66 3.81 17.58
C ASN A 478 36.46 4.56 16.50
N ILE A 479 36.22 4.28 15.22
CA ILE A 479 36.90 4.97 14.11
C ILE A 479 36.61 6.47 14.16
N VAL A 480 35.33 6.84 14.25
CA VAL A 480 34.90 8.25 14.29
C VAL A 480 35.50 8.94 15.52
N LYS A 481 35.41 8.34 16.72
CA LYS A 481 35.95 8.95 17.95
C LYS A 481 37.46 9.05 17.99
N ASN A 482 38.18 8.09 17.38
CA ASN A 482 39.63 8.15 17.27
C ASN A 482 40.10 9.30 16.37
N ILE A 483 39.33 9.60 15.31
CA ILE A 483 39.68 10.62 14.33
C ILE A 483 39.12 12.00 14.76
N VAL A 484 37.89 12.04 15.29
CA VAL A 484 37.13 13.22 15.73
C VAL A 484 36.48 12.96 17.11
N LEU A 485 37.14 13.41 18.19
CA LEU A 485 36.73 13.13 19.58
C LEU A 485 35.34 13.69 19.94
N GLU A 486 34.97 14.87 19.43
CA GLU A 486 33.75 15.59 19.79
C GLU A 486 32.52 15.20 18.96
N CYS A 487 32.68 14.39 17.90
CA CYS A 487 31.63 14.01 16.94
C CYS A 487 30.72 12.89 17.44
#